data_AF-A0A6P0NF76-F1
#
_entry.id   AF-A0A6P0NF76-F1
#
_cell.length_a   1.000
_cell.length_b   1.000
_cell.length_c   1.000
_cell.angle_alpha   90.00
_cell.angle_beta   90.00
_cell.angle_gamma   90.00
#
_symmetry.space_group_name_H-M   'P 1'
#
loop_
_entity.id
_entity.type
_entity.pdbx_description
1 polymer ?
#
loop_
_entity_poly.entity_id
_entity_poly.type
_entity_poly.pdbx_seq_one_letter_code
_entity_poly.pdbx_strand_id
1 'polypeptide(L)' 'MSVKYELIIYWSESDQTFIVEVPELPGCMADGQTYVEAVTNAEVVI' A
#
# COMPACT_ATOMS: atom_id res chain seq x y z
N MET A 1 -14.39 0.29 -15.67
CA MET A 1 -13.97 -1.08 -15.32
C MET A 1 -13.64 -1.08 -13.85
N SER A 2 -14.22 -1.99 -13.06
CA SER A 2 -13.80 -2.14 -11.65
C SER A 2 -12.66 -3.14 -11.62
N VAL A 3 -11.44 -2.62 -11.60
CA VAL A 3 -10.27 -3.46 -11.35
C VAL A 3 -10.18 -3.66 -9.85
N LYS A 4 -10.00 -4.91 -9.43
CA LYS A 4 -9.85 -5.30 -8.04
C LYS A 4 -8.43 -5.81 -7.88
N TYR A 5 -7.79 -5.39 -6.81
CA TYR A 5 -6.44 -5.79 -6.47
C TYR A 5 -6.39 -6.17 -5.00
N GLU A 6 -5.46 -7.05 -4.66
CA GLU A 6 -5.13 -7.36 -3.28
C GLU A 6 -4.20 -6.28 -2.72
N LEU A 7 -4.47 -5.84 -1.49
CA LEU A 7 -3.60 -4.93 -0.75
C LEU A 7 -2.99 -5.70 0.42
N ILE A 8 -1.68 -5.93 0.36
CA ILE A 8 -0.94 -6.53 1.46
C ILE A 8 -0.40 -5.39 2.32
N ILE A 9 -0.92 -5.27 3.54
CA ILE A 9 -0.50 -4.22 4.48
C ILE A 9 0.31 -4.84 5.60
N TYR A 10 1.48 -4.28 5.86
CA TYR A 10 2.35 -4.72 6.95
C TYR A 10 3.08 -3.54 7.58
N TRP A 11 3.58 -3.74 8.80
CA TRP A 11 4.40 -2.74 9.49
C TRP A 11 5.88 -2.92 9.10
N SER A 12 6.52 -1.84 8.67
CA SER A 12 7.96 -1.77 8.45
C SER A 12 8.64 -1.23 9.71
N GLU A 13 9.42 -2.08 10.38
CA GLU A 13 10.25 -1.65 11.51
C GLU A 13 11.38 -0.70 11.08
N SER A 14 11.89 -0.82 9.85
CA SER A 14 12.96 0.06 9.34
C SER A 14 12.48 1.48 9.09
N ASP A 15 11.26 1.61 8.56
CA ASP A 15 10.69 2.90 8.16
C ASP A 15 9.75 3.45 9.23
N GLN A 16 9.39 2.64 10.23
CA GLN A 16 8.42 2.95 11.28
C GLN A 16 7.07 3.41 10.69
N THR A 17 6.64 2.74 9.62
CA THR A 17 5.40 3.04 8.88
C THR A 17 4.71 1.76 8.42
N PHE A 18 3.42 1.88 8.09
CA PHE A 18 2.70 0.85 7.36
C PHE A 18 3.04 0.93 5.88
N ILE A 19 3.40 -0.21 5.31
CA ILE A 19 3.64 -0.38 3.89
C ILE A 19 2.48 -1.17 3.29
N VAL A 20 2.02 -0.72 2.14
CA VAL A 20 1.01 -1.37 1.31
C VAL A 20 1.68 -1.81 0.02
N GLU A 21 1.54 -3.08 -0.32
CA GLU A 21 1.99 -3.65 -1.59
C GLU A 21 0.82 -4.22 -2.39
N VAL A 22 0.90 -4.08 -3.72
CA VAL A 22 -0.06 -4.63 -4.67
C VAL A 22 0.62 -5.74 -5.48
N PRO A 23 0.42 -7.03 -5.17
CA PRO A 23 1.08 -8.15 -5.85
C PRO A 23 0.86 -8.16 -7.37
N GLU A 24 -0.31 -7.71 -7.82
CA GLU A 24 -0.69 -7.66 -9.23
C GLU A 24 0.03 -6.54 -10.00
N LEU A 25 0.65 -5.59 -9.29
CA LEU A 25 1.41 -4.48 -9.86
C LEU A 25 2.82 -4.48 -9.27
N PRO A 26 3.74 -5.27 -9.87
CA PRO A 26 5.10 -5.40 -9.36
C PRO A 26 5.79 -4.04 -9.21
N GLY A 27 6.25 -3.74 -7.99
CA GLY A 27 6.89 -2.47 -7.65
C GLY A 27 5.95 -1.34 -7.24
N CYS A 28 4.63 -1.57 -7.27
CA CYS A 28 3.65 -0.64 -6.71
C CYS A 28 3.57 -0.84 -5.19
N MET A 29 4.08 0.14 -4.45
CA MET A 29 4.03 0.19 -2.99
C MET A 29 3.76 1.62 -2.52
N ALA A 30 3.13 1.75 -1.37
CA ALA A 30 2.94 3.03 -0.70
C ALA A 30 3.10 2.88 0.80
N ASP A 31 3.59 3.92 1.46
CA ASP A 31 3.77 3.98 2.90
C ASP A 31 2.81 4.96 3.57
N GLY A 32 2.60 4.81 4.88
CA GLY A 32 1.83 5.76 5.69
C GLY A 32 1.96 5.48 7.18
N GLN A 33 1.72 6.48 8.02
CA GLN A 33 1.79 6.32 9.49
C GLN A 33 0.61 5.54 10.05
N THR A 34 -0.47 5.41 9.28
CA THR A 34 -1.66 4.63 9.63
C THR A 34 -2.07 3.73 8.48
N TYR A 35 -2.83 2.68 8.78
CA TYR A 35 -3.42 1.80 7.77
C TYR A 35 -4.19 2.58 6.69
N VAL A 36 -4.98 3.57 7.11
CA VAL A 36 -5.82 4.37 6.20
C VAL A 36 -4.96 5.25 5.31
N GLU A 37 -3.94 5.89 5.87
CA GLU A 37 -3.02 6.74 5.12
C GLU A 37 -2.24 5.93 4.08
N ALA A 38 -1.68 4.78 4.47
CA ALA A 38 -0.92 3.94 3.55
C ALA A 38 -1.79 3.43 2.38
N VAL A 39 -3.05 3.07 2.66
CA VAL A 39 -4.01 2.67 1.61
C VAL A 39 -4.40 3.86 0.72
N THR A 40 -4.66 5.02 1.31
CA THR A 40 -4.99 6.24 0.55
C THR A 40 -3.84 6.63 -0.38
N ASN A 41 -2.60 6.53 0.11
CA ASN A 41 -1.41 6.79 -0.70
C ASN A 41 -1.28 5.76 -1.83
N ALA A 42 -1.54 4.48 -1.56
CA ALA A 42 -1.59 3.46 -2.61
C ALA A 42 -2.64 3.83 -3.67
N GLU A 43 -3.87 4.14 -3.29
CA GLU A 43 -4.99 4.50 -4.18
C GLU A 43 -4.70 5.70 -5.10
N VAL A 44 -3.78 6.60 -4.74
CA VAL A 44 -3.38 7.72 -5.60
C VAL A 44 -2.49 7.28 -6.76
N VAL A 45 -1.75 6.19 -6.60
CA VAL A 45 -0.74 5.72 -7.57
C VAL A 45 -1.25 4.62 -8.51
N ILE A 46 -2.37 3.96 -8.16
CA ILE A 46 -3.02 2.86 -8.92
C ILE A 46 -4.12 3.38 -9.85
#